data_AF-A0A378JSV5-F1
#
_entry.id   AF-A0A378JSV5-F1
#
_cell.length_a   1.000
_cell.length_b   1.000
_cell.length_c   1.000
_cell.angle_alpha   90.00
_cell.angle_beta   90.00
_cell.angle_gamma   90.00
#
_symmetry.space_group_name_H-M   'P 1'
#
loop_
_entity.id
_entity.type
_entity.pdbx_description
1 polymer ?
#
loop_
_entity_poly.entity_id
_entity_poly.type
_entity_poly.pdbx_seq_one_letter_code
_entity_poly.pdbx_strand_id
1 'polypeptide(L)'
;MILTLAKINFNFLLDFFSTKMYDCQKLQKNYMANCVQYNCSWDDIKQQVLQVNPSLYNIIESDRSLVPDTVTKLKYRYGQQVGDESFFYFPNCQKSQTMPFCMVLENNFEMYMEFNDNISPWKIYKPGQVFPYTKFLKNNYLYEPSDILKMTAGIKNSFILLNKFSDKKKHANLKKRFNLSSEPPKCFTEQFHIFKEICDYAKPDWTATLLAFPTSWEEKAYRSPEFANYLNRIANEDHLFKRNSLLYDYILTTVILKNRITSNSFIKEIIKYLLYVACGDQSAYMPSLCEANAPISFLRNTYIEVYKSESTPIFMVPHKLVPFESTETVYYSLNKDDFLFKPNQISNLNKLSQEIKIAFTNTLHELKSCEIATNTLLYKSTSVTELDINHRWNGSPSDNNQSSLSFFEDPNIQLQKVSALQLPINSQFLSGCFSMKYLNQFNVHKK
;
A
#
# COMPACT_ATOMS: atom_id res chain seq x y z
N MET A 1 46.30 -38.11 29.88
CA MET A 1 44.97 -37.60 30.28
C MET A 1 44.10 -37.50 29.03
N ILE A 2 43.38 -38.60 28.73
CA ILE A 2 42.10 -38.71 27.97
C ILE A 2 42.19 -38.33 26.46
N LEU A 3 42.35 -39.30 25.53
CA LEU A 3 41.31 -40.11 24.82
C LEU A 3 40.19 -39.25 24.19
N THR A 4 40.20 -39.03 22.87
CA THR A 4 39.41 -39.80 21.87
C THR A 4 37.90 -39.86 22.14
N LEU A 5 37.11 -39.15 21.32
CA LEU A 5 35.69 -39.34 20.90
C LEU A 5 35.21 -37.94 20.42
N ALA A 6 34.68 -37.73 19.21
CA ALA A 6 33.54 -38.43 18.67
C ALA A 6 33.60 -38.52 17.14
N LYS A 7 33.43 -39.75 16.63
CA LYS A 7 32.85 -40.04 15.32
C LYS A 7 31.50 -39.34 15.24
N ILE A 8 31.40 -38.24 14.50
CA ILE A 8 30.11 -37.75 14.03
C ILE A 8 29.59 -38.80 13.05
N ASN A 9 28.47 -39.42 13.43
CA ASN A 9 27.86 -40.52 12.73
C ASN A 9 27.40 -40.04 11.35
N PHE A 10 28.12 -40.42 10.29
CA PHE A 10 27.83 -40.01 8.90
C PHE A 10 26.40 -40.37 8.48
N ASN A 11 25.82 -41.41 9.11
CA ASN A 11 24.43 -41.80 8.92
C ASN A 11 23.44 -40.76 9.45
N PHE A 12 23.78 -39.99 10.49
CA PHE A 12 22.90 -38.94 11.05
C PHE A 12 22.84 -37.71 10.14
N LEU A 13 23.95 -37.37 9.46
CA LEU A 13 23.97 -36.32 8.42
C LEU A 13 23.19 -36.78 7.18
N LEU A 14 23.37 -38.03 6.74
CA LEU A 14 22.60 -38.60 5.63
C LEU A 14 21.10 -38.70 5.93
N ASP A 15 20.70 -39.08 7.14
CA ASP A 15 19.30 -39.07 7.56
C ASP A 15 18.75 -37.65 7.73
N PHE A 16 19.53 -36.69 8.23
CA PHE A 16 19.10 -35.29 8.33
C PHE A 16 18.91 -34.64 6.95
N PHE A 17 19.79 -34.94 5.98
CA PHE A 17 19.66 -34.49 4.60
C PHE A 17 18.56 -35.25 3.85
N SER A 18 18.39 -36.56 4.08
CA SER A 18 17.32 -37.33 3.45
C SER A 18 15.95 -36.92 3.97
N THR A 19 15.80 -36.68 5.28
CA THR A 19 14.53 -36.25 5.89
C THR A 19 14.17 -34.83 5.46
N LYS A 20 15.15 -33.89 5.42
CA LYS A 20 14.91 -32.54 4.86
C LYS A 20 14.66 -32.54 3.35
N MET A 21 15.29 -33.43 2.58
CA MET A 21 14.97 -33.59 1.15
C MET A 21 13.60 -34.23 0.95
N TYR A 22 13.22 -35.21 1.77
CA TYR A 22 11.90 -35.83 1.71
C TYR A 22 10.81 -34.84 2.11
N ASP A 23 11.04 -34.01 3.13
CA ASP A 23 10.13 -32.94 3.52
C ASP A 23 10.07 -31.81 2.48
N CYS A 24 11.18 -31.44 1.84
CA CYS A 24 11.18 -30.54 0.68
C CYS A 24 10.43 -31.13 -0.52
N GLN A 25 10.55 -32.44 -0.77
CA GLN A 25 9.85 -33.12 -1.86
C GLN A 25 8.35 -33.33 -1.54
N LYS A 26 7.98 -33.54 -0.27
CA LYS A 26 6.58 -33.62 0.18
C LYS A 26 5.91 -32.24 0.21
N LEU A 27 6.66 -31.20 0.57
CA LEU A 27 6.27 -29.80 0.40
C LEU A 27 6.09 -29.50 -1.11
N GLN A 28 7.04 -29.83 -1.98
CA GLN A 28 6.91 -29.64 -3.42
C GLN A 28 5.74 -30.42 -4.03
N LYS A 29 5.47 -31.66 -3.60
CA LYS A 29 4.34 -32.47 -4.10
C LYS A 29 2.97 -31.94 -3.68
N ASN A 30 2.86 -31.28 -2.52
CA ASN A 30 1.61 -30.62 -2.10
C ASN A 30 1.46 -29.17 -2.61
N TYR A 31 2.50 -28.60 -3.23
CA TYR A 31 2.45 -27.30 -3.93
C TYR A 31 2.03 -27.42 -5.41
N MET A 32 1.99 -28.63 -5.97
CA MET A 32 1.77 -28.92 -7.39
C MET A 32 0.30 -29.20 -7.79
N ALA A 33 -0.69 -28.54 -7.16
CA ALA A 33 -2.11 -28.76 -7.49
C ALA A 33 -2.89 -27.53 -7.98
N ASN A 34 -2.24 -26.38 -8.22
CA ASN A 34 -2.80 -25.27 -9.01
C ASN A 34 -1.64 -24.63 -9.76
N CYS A 35 -1.62 -24.68 -11.09
CA CYS A 35 -0.53 -24.10 -11.87
C CYS A 35 -0.50 -22.58 -11.66
N VAL A 36 0.50 -22.08 -10.94
CA VAL A 36 0.58 -20.68 -10.49
C VAL A 36 1.28 -19.76 -11.51
N GLN A 37 1.82 -20.36 -12.57
CA GLN A 37 2.47 -19.68 -13.70
C GLN A 37 2.12 -20.43 -14.99
N TYR A 38 1.76 -19.71 -16.05
CA TYR A 38 1.48 -20.31 -17.35
C TYR A 38 1.86 -19.38 -18.49
N ASN A 39 2.44 -19.97 -19.54
CA ASN A 39 2.73 -19.27 -20.79
C ASN A 39 1.44 -19.19 -21.61
N CYS A 40 1.24 -18.07 -22.26
CA CYS A 40 0.12 -17.83 -23.16
C CYS A 40 0.61 -17.07 -24.39
N SER A 41 -0.11 -17.24 -25.50
CA SER A 41 0.13 -16.45 -26.70
C SER A 41 -0.40 -15.02 -26.50
N TRP A 42 0.05 -14.09 -27.33
CA TRP A 42 -0.53 -12.74 -27.36
C TRP A 42 -2.04 -12.78 -27.66
N ASP A 43 -2.49 -13.64 -28.58
CA ASP A 43 -3.91 -13.77 -28.95
C ASP A 43 -4.80 -14.18 -27.76
N ASP A 44 -4.30 -15.00 -26.85
CA ASP A 44 -5.04 -15.43 -25.65
C ASP A 44 -5.31 -14.28 -24.66
N ILE A 45 -4.49 -13.22 -24.71
CA ILE A 45 -4.45 -12.19 -23.66
C ILE A 45 -4.70 -10.78 -24.17
N LYS A 46 -4.61 -10.52 -25.46
CA LYS A 46 -4.68 -9.18 -26.04
C LYS A 46 -5.97 -8.45 -25.69
N GLN A 47 -7.10 -9.15 -25.58
CA GLN A 47 -8.36 -8.54 -25.16
C GLN A 47 -8.36 -8.12 -23.69
N GLN A 48 -7.69 -8.88 -22.81
CA GLN A 48 -7.51 -8.48 -21.41
C GLN A 48 -6.57 -7.27 -21.33
N VAL A 49 -5.50 -7.25 -22.12
CA VAL A 49 -4.59 -6.09 -22.20
C VAL A 49 -5.31 -4.86 -22.74
N LEU A 50 -6.13 -4.98 -23.77
CA LEU A 50 -6.93 -3.87 -24.30
C LEU A 50 -7.84 -3.26 -23.23
N GLN A 51 -8.46 -4.09 -22.38
CA GLN A 51 -9.34 -3.60 -21.33
C GLN A 51 -8.62 -2.79 -20.26
N VAL A 52 -7.41 -3.19 -19.86
CA VAL A 52 -6.69 -2.55 -18.73
C VAL A 52 -5.61 -1.55 -19.18
N ASN A 53 -5.07 -1.72 -20.38
CA ASN A 53 -4.01 -0.88 -20.95
C ASN A 53 -4.14 -0.75 -22.49
N PRO A 54 -5.12 0.03 -22.97
CA PRO A 54 -5.33 0.27 -24.39
C PRO A 54 -4.09 0.84 -25.10
N SER A 55 -3.30 1.67 -24.41
CA SER A 55 -2.10 2.28 -24.99
C SER A 55 -1.05 1.22 -25.35
N LEU A 56 -0.72 0.31 -24.42
CA LEU A 56 0.24 -0.75 -24.69
C LEU A 56 -0.29 -1.73 -25.75
N TYR A 57 -1.58 -2.07 -25.68
CA TYR A 57 -2.23 -2.89 -26.71
C TYR A 57 -2.05 -2.29 -28.10
N ASN A 58 -2.39 -1.00 -28.27
CA ASN A 58 -2.30 -0.34 -29.58
C ASN A 58 -0.86 -0.28 -30.10
N ILE A 59 0.13 -0.09 -29.23
CA ILE A 59 1.54 -0.10 -29.62
C ILE A 59 1.94 -1.48 -30.15
N ILE A 60 1.55 -2.56 -29.46
CA ILE A 60 1.87 -3.92 -29.86
C ILE A 60 1.13 -4.30 -31.16
N GLU A 61 -0.15 -3.97 -31.29
CA GLU A 61 -0.94 -4.31 -32.49
C GLU A 61 -0.55 -3.48 -33.73
N SER A 62 0.00 -2.29 -33.55
CA SER A 62 0.43 -1.43 -34.67
C SER A 62 1.76 -1.87 -35.28
N ASP A 63 2.56 -2.66 -34.56
CA ASP A 63 3.85 -3.17 -35.03
C ASP A 63 3.94 -4.69 -34.83
N ARG A 64 3.81 -5.44 -35.93
CA ARG A 64 3.89 -6.91 -35.92
C ARG A 64 5.20 -7.44 -35.33
N SER A 65 6.29 -6.66 -35.37
CA SER A 65 7.57 -7.06 -34.77
C SER A 65 7.56 -7.02 -33.24
N LEU A 66 6.59 -6.31 -32.65
CA LEU A 66 6.36 -6.21 -31.21
C LEU A 66 5.31 -7.19 -30.69
N VAL A 67 4.70 -8.02 -31.54
CA VAL A 67 3.82 -9.08 -31.05
C VAL A 67 4.68 -10.14 -30.34
N PRO A 68 4.52 -10.36 -29.02
CA PRO A 68 5.33 -11.33 -28.31
C PRO A 68 4.94 -12.75 -28.69
N ASP A 69 5.94 -13.60 -28.98
CA ASP A 69 5.70 -15.02 -29.27
C ASP A 69 5.03 -15.73 -28.09
N THR A 70 5.48 -15.39 -26.87
CA THR A 70 4.90 -15.87 -25.62
C THR A 70 4.97 -14.78 -24.56
N VAL A 71 3.98 -14.79 -23.67
CA VAL A 71 3.96 -13.99 -22.44
C VAL A 71 3.59 -14.90 -21.27
N THR A 72 4.12 -14.60 -20.10
CA THR A 72 3.92 -15.44 -18.91
C THR A 72 2.94 -14.77 -17.96
N LYS A 73 1.84 -15.44 -17.62
CA LYS A 73 0.98 -15.00 -16.52
C LYS A 73 1.51 -15.57 -15.20
N LEU A 74 1.78 -14.67 -14.27
CA LEU A 74 2.26 -14.97 -12.92
C LEU A 74 1.15 -14.64 -11.93
N LYS A 75 0.52 -15.66 -11.34
CA LYS A 75 -0.54 -15.48 -10.34
C LYS A 75 0.05 -15.52 -8.94
N TYR A 76 -0.20 -14.53 -8.11
CA TYR A 76 0.30 -14.47 -6.74
C TYR A 76 -0.86 -14.54 -5.76
N ARG A 77 -0.71 -15.32 -4.69
CA ARG A 77 -1.62 -15.28 -3.53
C ARG A 77 -1.37 -14.03 -2.71
N TYR A 78 -2.34 -13.69 -1.88
CA TYR A 78 -2.26 -12.52 -0.99
C TYR A 78 -1.00 -12.55 -0.12
N GLY A 79 -0.26 -11.45 -0.13
CA GLY A 79 0.94 -11.26 0.67
C GLY A 79 2.17 -12.03 0.20
N GLN A 80 2.14 -12.70 -0.96
CA GLN A 80 3.35 -13.28 -1.54
C GLN A 80 4.33 -12.16 -1.93
N GLN A 81 5.61 -12.36 -1.62
CA GLN A 81 6.69 -11.47 -2.06
C GLN A 81 6.85 -11.58 -3.57
N VAL A 82 7.02 -10.45 -4.24
CA VAL A 82 7.22 -10.37 -5.69
C VAL A 82 8.60 -9.84 -6.02
N GLY A 83 9.12 -8.90 -5.23
CA GLY A 83 10.46 -8.34 -5.43
C GLY A 83 11.05 -7.80 -4.13
N ASP A 84 12.35 -7.93 -3.96
CA ASP A 84 13.14 -7.25 -2.93
C ASP A 84 14.45 -6.72 -3.52
N GLU A 85 15.40 -6.33 -2.67
CA GLU A 85 16.69 -5.78 -3.09
C GLU A 85 17.54 -6.73 -3.94
N SER A 86 17.30 -8.03 -3.82
CA SER A 86 18.15 -9.06 -4.42
C SER A 86 17.47 -9.82 -5.56
N PHE A 87 16.15 -10.03 -5.45
CA PHE A 87 15.45 -10.97 -6.30
C PHE A 87 14.05 -10.52 -6.70
N PHE A 88 13.71 -10.84 -7.94
CA PHE A 88 12.33 -11.07 -8.36
C PHE A 88 11.91 -12.49 -7.98
N TYR A 89 10.76 -12.63 -7.33
CA TYR A 89 10.21 -13.90 -6.86
C TYR A 89 9.07 -14.34 -7.76
N PHE A 90 9.21 -15.50 -8.37
CA PHE A 90 8.13 -16.14 -9.12
C PHE A 90 7.13 -16.81 -8.15
N PRO A 91 5.87 -16.99 -8.55
CA PRO A 91 4.85 -17.60 -7.69
C PRO A 91 5.16 -19.03 -7.22
N ASN A 92 6.02 -19.74 -7.96
CA ASN A 92 6.50 -21.08 -7.66
C ASN A 92 7.74 -21.09 -6.73
N CYS A 93 8.05 -19.95 -6.10
CA CYS A 93 9.21 -19.72 -5.24
C CYS A 93 10.58 -19.72 -5.94
N GLN A 94 10.62 -19.80 -7.28
CA GLN A 94 11.86 -19.52 -8.02
C GLN A 94 12.22 -18.05 -7.89
N LYS A 95 13.52 -17.75 -8.01
CA LYS A 95 14.05 -16.40 -7.87
C LYS A 95 14.88 -16.04 -9.11
N SER A 96 14.82 -14.79 -9.52
CA SER A 96 15.69 -14.22 -10.56
C SER A 96 16.36 -12.96 -10.03
N GLN A 97 17.62 -12.75 -10.37
CA GLN A 97 18.32 -11.48 -10.10
C GLN A 97 17.84 -10.36 -11.02
N THR A 98 17.20 -10.69 -12.13
CA THR A 98 16.64 -9.73 -13.09
C THR A 98 15.13 -9.73 -13.02
N MET A 99 14.54 -8.54 -12.87
CA MET A 99 13.10 -8.36 -12.91
C MET A 99 12.62 -8.22 -14.36
N PRO A 100 11.75 -9.11 -14.85
CA PRO A 100 11.16 -8.96 -16.19
C PRO A 100 10.27 -7.71 -16.24
N PHE A 101 10.09 -7.15 -17.43
CA PHE A 101 9.07 -6.16 -17.66
C PHE A 101 7.70 -6.81 -17.49
N CYS A 102 6.91 -6.22 -16.60
CA CYS A 102 5.64 -6.73 -16.15
C CYS A 102 4.56 -5.68 -16.37
N MET A 103 3.35 -6.15 -16.65
CA MET A 103 2.12 -5.38 -16.54
C MET A 103 1.23 -6.02 -15.50
N VAL A 104 0.60 -5.23 -14.64
CA VAL A 104 -0.46 -5.75 -13.76
C VAL A 104 -1.68 -6.07 -14.61
N LEU A 105 -2.19 -7.30 -14.51
CA LEU A 105 -3.36 -7.75 -15.25
C LEU A 105 -4.61 -7.77 -14.36
N GLU A 106 -4.47 -8.18 -13.10
CA GLU A 106 -5.58 -8.38 -12.17
C GLU A 106 -5.15 -8.11 -10.74
N ASN A 107 -6.02 -7.44 -9.97
CA ASN A 107 -5.79 -6.99 -8.60
C ASN A 107 -4.49 -6.18 -8.43
N ASN A 108 -4.25 -5.69 -7.22
CA ASN A 108 -3.21 -4.71 -6.98
C ASN A 108 -1.96 -5.34 -6.38
N PHE A 109 -0.82 -4.68 -6.63
CA PHE A 109 0.46 -4.97 -6.01
C PHE A 109 0.94 -3.74 -5.27
N GLU A 110 1.46 -3.90 -4.06
CA GLU A 110 2.08 -2.80 -3.32
C GLU A 110 3.59 -2.90 -3.42
N MET A 111 4.21 -1.83 -3.94
CA MET A 111 5.60 -1.50 -3.67
C MET A 111 5.65 -0.61 -2.43
N TYR A 112 6.46 -1.01 -1.45
CA TYR A 112 6.60 -0.34 -0.17
C TYR A 112 8.08 -0.14 0.18
N MET A 113 8.34 0.86 1.01
CA MET A 113 9.64 1.07 1.63
C MET A 113 9.68 0.34 2.97
N GLU A 114 10.80 -0.31 3.28
CA GLU A 114 11.07 -0.92 4.57
C GLU A 114 12.44 -0.46 5.07
N PHE A 115 12.47 0.17 6.25
CA PHE A 115 13.71 0.65 6.86
C PHE A 115 13.60 0.60 8.40
N ASN A 116 14.50 -0.15 9.06
CA ASN A 116 14.48 -0.37 10.51
C ASN A 116 13.08 -0.74 11.04
N ASP A 117 12.46 -1.76 10.44
CA ASP A 117 11.10 -2.25 10.72
C ASP A 117 9.95 -1.26 10.43
N ASN A 118 10.25 -0.01 10.04
CA ASN A 118 9.24 0.94 9.58
C ASN A 118 8.89 0.65 8.13
N ILE A 119 7.59 0.53 7.88
CA ILE A 119 7.04 0.23 6.57
C ILE A 119 6.16 1.39 6.12
N SER A 120 6.39 1.88 4.91
CA SER A 120 5.61 2.96 4.33
C SER A 120 5.19 2.63 2.89
N PRO A 121 3.93 2.85 2.49
CA PRO A 121 3.49 2.61 1.12
C PRO A 121 4.24 3.53 0.16
N TRP A 122 4.83 2.98 -0.89
CA TRP A 122 5.51 3.79 -1.92
C TRP A 122 4.64 3.97 -3.16
N LYS A 123 4.16 2.86 -3.73
CA LYS A 123 3.29 2.86 -4.91
C LYS A 123 2.40 1.62 -4.92
N ILE A 124 1.12 1.83 -5.20
CA ILE A 124 0.18 0.75 -5.49
C ILE A 124 0.06 0.62 -7.00
N TYR A 125 0.51 -0.50 -7.55
CA TYR A 125 0.33 -0.84 -8.95
C TYR A 125 -1.05 -1.48 -9.17
N LYS A 126 -1.85 -0.85 -10.02
CA LYS A 126 -3.20 -1.24 -10.42
C LYS A 126 -3.19 -1.91 -11.81
N PRO A 127 -4.23 -2.69 -12.17
CA PRO A 127 -4.38 -3.25 -13.51
C PRO A 127 -4.08 -2.23 -14.62
N GLY A 128 -3.28 -2.67 -15.59
CA GLY A 128 -2.79 -1.87 -16.71
C GLY A 128 -1.47 -1.15 -16.48
N GLN A 129 -1.06 -0.93 -15.23
CA GLN A 129 0.23 -0.29 -14.96
C GLN A 129 1.40 -1.25 -15.20
N VAL A 130 2.52 -0.71 -15.66
CA VAL A 130 3.73 -1.47 -16.01
C VAL A 130 4.90 -1.15 -15.08
N PHE A 131 5.79 -2.12 -14.89
CA PHE A 131 7.06 -1.98 -14.14
C PHE A 131 8.01 -3.14 -14.46
N PRO A 132 9.32 -3.03 -14.18
CA PRO A 132 10.03 -1.78 -13.97
C PRO A 132 10.13 -1.04 -15.31
N TYR A 133 9.74 0.22 -15.34
CA TYR A 133 9.98 1.09 -16.50
C TYR A 133 11.31 1.86 -16.37
N THR A 134 11.83 2.02 -15.15
CA THR A 134 13.07 2.77 -14.86
C THR A 134 14.30 2.13 -15.47
N LYS A 135 14.34 0.81 -15.62
CA LYS A 135 15.44 0.09 -16.30
C LYS A 135 15.62 0.48 -17.78
N PHE A 136 14.59 1.09 -18.39
CA PHE A 136 14.64 1.57 -19.77
C PHE A 136 15.04 3.05 -19.88
N LEU A 137 15.09 3.76 -18.75
CA LEU A 137 15.56 5.15 -18.70
C LEU A 137 17.09 5.11 -18.63
N LYS A 138 17.76 5.47 -19.73
CA LYS A 138 19.23 5.49 -19.79
C LYS A 138 19.79 6.49 -18.78
N ASN A 139 20.44 6.00 -17.73
CA ASN A 139 21.19 6.79 -16.77
C ASN A 139 22.58 6.19 -16.57
N ASN A 140 23.59 7.03 -16.33
CA ASN A 140 24.97 6.59 -16.09
C ASN A 140 25.20 6.11 -14.65
N TYR A 141 24.25 6.33 -13.75
CA TYR A 141 24.36 6.03 -12.31
C TYR A 141 23.06 5.44 -11.77
N LEU A 142 23.19 4.58 -10.77
CA LEU A 142 22.07 4.12 -9.95
C LEU A 142 21.77 5.19 -8.89
N TYR A 143 20.60 5.81 -8.99
CA TYR A 143 20.14 6.83 -8.02
C TYR A 143 19.14 6.27 -7.00
N GLU A 144 18.61 5.08 -7.24
CA GLU A 144 17.63 4.44 -6.37
C GLU A 144 18.35 3.71 -5.22
N PRO A 145 17.94 3.91 -3.96
CA PRO A 145 18.41 3.08 -2.86
C PRO A 145 17.78 1.68 -3.00
N SER A 146 18.56 0.71 -3.47
CA SER A 146 18.07 -0.64 -3.81
C SER A 146 17.51 -1.40 -2.60
N ASP A 147 18.02 -1.12 -1.41
CA ASP A 147 17.88 -2.03 -0.27
C ASP A 147 16.59 -1.82 0.56
N ILE A 148 15.81 -0.79 0.21
CA ILE A 148 14.60 -0.41 0.97
C ILE A 148 13.31 -0.69 0.22
N LEU A 149 13.35 -0.91 -1.10
CA LEU A 149 12.14 -1.10 -1.91
C LEU A 149 11.81 -2.58 -2.03
N LYS A 150 10.57 -2.91 -1.67
CA LYS A 150 10.04 -4.27 -1.72
C LYS A 150 8.65 -4.27 -2.32
N MET A 151 8.23 -5.40 -2.89
CA MET A 151 6.94 -5.53 -3.53
C MET A 151 6.21 -6.81 -3.12
N THR A 152 4.91 -6.70 -2.88
CA THR A 152 4.04 -7.83 -2.53
C THR A 152 2.75 -7.83 -3.35
N ALA A 153 2.16 -9.01 -3.50
CA ALA A 153 0.82 -9.18 -4.06
C ALA A 153 -0.25 -8.77 -3.04
N GLY A 154 -1.17 -7.91 -3.47
CA GLY A 154 -2.08 -7.23 -2.57
C GLY A 154 -1.38 -6.09 -1.82
N ILE A 155 -2.07 -5.54 -0.83
CA ILE A 155 -1.63 -4.36 -0.10
C ILE A 155 -1.23 -4.74 1.33
N LYS A 156 0.06 -4.59 1.63
CA LYS A 156 0.69 -4.75 2.95
C LYS A 156 0.25 -3.70 3.95
N ASN A 157 0.11 -2.44 3.53
CA ASN A 157 -0.32 -1.36 4.41
C ASN A 157 -1.84 -1.31 4.65
N SER A 158 -2.58 -2.36 4.27
CA SER A 158 -3.99 -2.51 4.62
C SER A 158 -4.16 -3.05 6.04
N PHE A 159 -5.19 -2.59 6.74
CA PHE A 159 -5.48 -3.03 8.10
C PHE A 159 -6.97 -3.03 8.38
N ILE A 160 -7.37 -3.70 9.46
CA ILE A 160 -8.73 -3.67 9.99
C ILE A 160 -8.80 -2.70 11.16
N LEU A 161 -9.82 -1.84 11.14
CA LEU A 161 -10.28 -1.07 12.27
C LEU A 161 -11.20 -1.91 13.16
N LEU A 162 -10.82 -2.04 14.42
CA LEU A 162 -11.59 -2.67 15.49
C LEU A 162 -11.49 -1.82 16.74
N ASN A 163 -12.45 -1.98 17.66
CA ASN A 163 -12.31 -1.44 19.01
C ASN A 163 -11.02 -1.94 19.70
N LYS A 164 -10.65 -3.21 19.48
CA LYS A 164 -9.40 -3.79 19.98
C LYS A 164 -9.00 -4.99 19.11
N PHE A 165 -7.87 -4.89 18.41
CA PHE A 165 -7.30 -5.98 17.62
C PHE A 165 -6.23 -6.79 18.39
N SER A 166 -5.71 -6.26 19.50
CA SER A 166 -4.65 -6.87 20.31
C SER A 166 -5.15 -7.84 21.41
N ASP A 167 -6.43 -8.25 21.35
CA ASP A 167 -7.01 -9.14 22.37
C ASP A 167 -6.45 -10.57 22.27
N LYS A 168 -5.72 -11.00 23.31
CA LYS A 168 -5.09 -12.33 23.38
C LYS A 168 -6.09 -13.48 23.33
N LYS A 169 -7.26 -13.34 23.98
CA LYS A 169 -8.26 -14.42 24.05
C LYS A 169 -8.91 -14.62 22.69
N LYS A 170 -9.30 -13.53 22.05
CA LYS A 170 -9.89 -13.57 20.70
C LYS A 170 -8.90 -14.03 19.65
N HIS A 171 -7.65 -13.56 19.73
CA HIS A 171 -6.58 -14.00 18.83
C HIS A 171 -6.24 -15.49 18.99
N ALA A 172 -6.37 -16.05 20.21
CA ALA A 172 -6.18 -17.49 20.42
C ALA A 172 -7.17 -18.34 19.58
N ASN A 173 -8.37 -17.83 19.29
CA ASN A 173 -9.31 -18.50 18.39
C ASN A 173 -8.77 -18.55 16.95
N LEU A 174 -8.18 -17.45 16.47
CA LEU A 174 -7.53 -17.40 15.15
C LEU A 174 -6.36 -18.38 15.09
N LYS A 175 -5.47 -18.34 16.11
CA LYS A 175 -4.35 -19.29 16.25
C LYS A 175 -4.81 -20.73 16.16
N LYS A 176 -5.86 -21.09 16.91
CA LYS A 176 -6.41 -22.46 16.91
C LYS A 176 -7.03 -22.84 15.56
N ARG A 177 -7.77 -21.93 14.92
CA ARG A 177 -8.53 -22.22 13.68
C ARG A 177 -7.64 -22.33 12.44
N PHE A 178 -6.61 -21.48 12.35
CA PHE A 178 -5.75 -21.34 11.17
C PHE A 178 -4.30 -21.75 11.42
N ASN A 179 -3.99 -22.34 12.58
CA ASN A 179 -2.65 -22.76 12.97
C ASN A 179 -1.61 -21.63 12.87
N LEU A 180 -1.97 -20.44 13.37
CA LEU A 180 -1.12 -19.24 13.27
C LEU A 180 0.06 -19.31 14.24
N SER A 181 1.23 -18.89 13.79
CA SER A 181 2.42 -18.68 14.63
C SER A 181 2.48 -17.29 15.24
N SER A 182 1.93 -16.29 14.55
CA SER A 182 2.02 -14.88 14.95
C SER A 182 1.29 -14.57 16.27
N GLU A 183 1.92 -13.77 17.12
CA GLU A 183 1.28 -13.18 18.30
C GLU A 183 0.20 -12.14 17.91
N PRO A 184 -0.70 -11.74 18.84
CA PRO A 184 -1.66 -10.68 18.57
C PRO A 184 -0.95 -9.39 18.16
N PRO A 185 -1.48 -8.64 17.19
CA PRO A 185 -0.82 -7.47 16.65
C PRO A 185 -0.83 -6.33 17.66
N LYS A 186 0.29 -5.63 17.81
CA LYS A 186 0.47 -4.48 18.70
C LYS A 186 0.20 -3.15 18.02
N CYS A 187 0.42 -3.08 16.71
CA CYS A 187 0.12 -1.91 15.88
C CYS A 187 -0.58 -2.35 14.58
N PHE A 188 -0.99 -1.38 13.75
CA PHE A 188 -1.68 -1.65 12.50
C PHE A 188 -0.81 -2.39 11.48
N THR A 189 0.49 -2.07 11.41
CA THR A 189 1.43 -2.66 10.44
C THR A 189 1.63 -4.17 10.67
N GLU A 190 1.57 -4.62 11.93
CA GLU A 190 1.70 -6.04 12.28
C GLU A 190 0.51 -6.90 11.80
N GLN A 191 -0.64 -6.30 11.51
CA GLN A 191 -1.84 -7.04 11.09
C GLN A 191 -1.63 -7.80 9.77
N PHE A 192 -0.79 -7.27 8.87
CA PHE A 192 -0.50 -7.92 7.59
C PHE A 192 -0.01 -9.36 7.74
N HIS A 193 0.88 -9.61 8.70
CA HIS A 193 1.43 -10.95 8.91
C HIS A 193 0.34 -11.96 9.30
N ILE A 194 -0.62 -11.53 10.11
CA ILE A 194 -1.75 -12.34 10.52
C ILE A 194 -2.67 -12.60 9.32
N PHE A 195 -2.99 -11.58 8.53
CA PHE A 195 -3.83 -11.76 7.33
C PHE A 195 -3.19 -12.71 6.34
N LYS A 196 -1.88 -12.59 6.14
CA LYS A 196 -1.12 -13.47 5.26
C LYS A 196 -1.14 -14.91 5.78
N GLU A 197 -0.85 -15.16 7.06
CA GLU A 197 -0.91 -16.52 7.62
C GLU A 197 -2.31 -17.14 7.51
N ILE A 198 -3.38 -16.35 7.75
CA ILE A 198 -4.76 -16.81 7.56
C ILE A 198 -5.00 -17.20 6.09
N CYS A 199 -4.58 -16.36 5.14
CA CYS A 199 -4.76 -16.62 3.71
C CYS A 199 -3.91 -17.80 3.22
N ASP A 200 -2.69 -17.96 3.72
CA ASP A 200 -1.81 -19.08 3.37
C ASP A 200 -2.40 -20.42 3.83
N TYR A 201 -3.02 -20.44 5.02
CA TYR A 201 -3.72 -21.62 5.54
C TYR A 201 -5.03 -21.90 4.79
N ALA A 202 -5.89 -20.89 4.68
CA ALA A 202 -7.25 -21.05 4.18
C ALA A 202 -7.32 -21.11 2.65
N LYS A 203 -6.32 -20.56 1.95
CA LYS A 203 -6.23 -20.48 0.48
C LYS A 203 -7.53 -19.92 -0.14
N PRO A 204 -7.97 -18.70 0.24
CA PRO A 204 -9.13 -18.09 -0.39
C PRO A 204 -8.92 -17.95 -1.90
N ASP A 205 -10.00 -17.93 -2.67
CA ASP A 205 -9.97 -17.71 -4.11
C ASP A 205 -9.69 -16.24 -4.42
N TRP A 206 -8.45 -15.83 -4.18
CA TRP A 206 -7.95 -14.49 -4.42
C TRP A 206 -6.52 -14.58 -4.94
N THR A 207 -6.26 -13.94 -6.07
CA THR A 207 -4.92 -13.83 -6.65
C THR A 207 -4.70 -12.48 -7.31
N ALA A 208 -3.48 -11.96 -7.26
CA ALA A 208 -3.05 -10.86 -8.12
C ALA A 208 -2.20 -11.38 -9.28
N THR A 209 -2.41 -10.86 -10.49
CA THR A 209 -1.81 -11.41 -11.71
C THR A 209 -0.90 -10.39 -12.38
N LEU A 210 0.34 -10.79 -12.66
CA LEU A 210 1.25 -10.06 -13.56
C LEU A 210 1.30 -10.76 -14.92
N LEU A 211 1.44 -9.96 -15.97
CA LEU A 211 1.85 -10.41 -17.30
C LEU A 211 3.32 -10.04 -17.47
N ALA A 212 4.20 -11.03 -17.44
CA ALA A 212 5.64 -10.87 -17.64
C ALA A 212 6.02 -11.11 -19.11
N PHE A 213 6.77 -10.17 -19.67
CA PHE A 213 7.27 -10.21 -21.04
C PHE A 213 8.68 -10.81 -21.09
N PRO A 214 9.02 -11.60 -22.12
CA PRO A 214 10.34 -12.20 -22.23
C PRO A 214 11.39 -11.14 -22.58
N THR A 215 12.63 -11.33 -22.12
CA THR A 215 13.75 -10.41 -22.38
C THR A 215 13.97 -10.15 -23.88
N SER A 216 13.78 -11.17 -24.72
CA SER A 216 13.87 -11.04 -26.18
C SER A 216 12.83 -10.08 -26.78
N TRP A 217 11.66 -9.93 -26.13
CA TRP A 217 10.67 -8.92 -26.51
C TRP A 217 11.09 -7.54 -26.02
N GLU A 218 11.57 -7.43 -24.78
CA GLU A 218 12.02 -6.15 -24.21
C GLU A 218 13.09 -5.45 -25.07
N GLU A 219 14.06 -6.22 -25.56
CA GLU A 219 15.14 -5.74 -26.43
C GLU A 219 14.63 -5.15 -27.76
N LYS A 220 13.54 -5.71 -28.29
CA LYS A 220 12.86 -5.23 -29.51
C LYS A 220 12.00 -4.02 -29.20
N ALA A 221 11.13 -4.13 -28.18
CA ALA A 221 10.19 -3.08 -27.77
C ALA A 221 10.91 -1.78 -27.44
N TYR A 222 12.06 -1.83 -26.77
CA TYR A 222 12.82 -0.64 -26.44
C TYR A 222 13.32 0.16 -27.67
N ARG A 223 13.47 -0.49 -28.83
CA ARG A 223 13.87 0.17 -30.07
C ARG A 223 12.70 0.84 -30.79
N SER A 224 11.45 0.53 -30.43
CA SER A 224 10.27 1.22 -30.96
C SER A 224 10.17 2.62 -30.33
N PRO A 225 10.13 3.69 -31.16
CA PRO A 225 9.88 5.05 -30.68
C PRO A 225 8.56 5.19 -29.92
N GLU A 226 7.51 4.50 -30.36
CA GLU A 226 6.17 4.53 -29.74
C GLU A 226 6.20 3.94 -28.35
N PHE A 227 6.85 2.78 -28.18
CA PHE A 227 7.01 2.16 -26.87
C PHE A 227 7.91 2.99 -25.94
N ALA A 228 9.03 3.52 -26.46
CA ALA A 228 9.89 4.41 -25.69
C ALA A 228 9.15 5.67 -25.23
N ASN A 229 8.35 6.30 -26.10
CA ASN A 229 7.50 7.45 -25.75
C ASN A 229 6.44 7.09 -24.71
N TYR A 230 5.85 5.90 -24.80
CA TYR A 230 4.92 5.37 -23.80
C TYR A 230 5.58 5.25 -22.42
N LEU A 231 6.78 4.66 -22.32
CA LEU A 231 7.51 4.55 -21.06
C LEU A 231 7.93 5.92 -20.52
N ASN A 232 8.39 6.82 -21.39
CA ASN A 232 8.74 8.19 -20.99
C ASN A 232 7.54 8.96 -20.43
N ARG A 233 6.35 8.77 -21.01
CA ARG A 233 5.11 9.38 -20.49
C ARG A 233 4.79 8.87 -19.09
N ILE A 234 4.85 7.55 -18.88
CA ILE A 234 4.64 6.94 -17.55
C ILE A 234 5.65 7.47 -16.54
N ALA A 235 6.94 7.44 -16.89
CA ALA A 235 8.00 7.93 -16.01
C ALA A 235 7.79 9.41 -15.66
N ASN A 236 7.45 10.25 -16.63
CA ASN A 236 7.17 11.66 -16.38
C ASN A 236 5.97 11.81 -15.44
N GLU A 237 4.83 11.18 -15.73
CA GLU A 237 3.61 11.20 -14.89
C GLU A 237 3.90 10.80 -13.43
N ASP A 238 4.65 9.71 -13.21
CA ASP A 238 5.01 9.23 -11.87
C ASP A 238 5.94 10.17 -11.08
N HIS A 239 6.68 11.04 -11.77
CA HIS A 239 7.69 11.93 -11.17
C HIS A 239 7.32 13.43 -11.21
N LEU A 240 6.20 13.83 -11.83
CA LEU A 240 5.82 15.23 -12.01
C LEU A 240 5.80 16.02 -10.69
N PHE A 241 5.16 15.47 -9.65
CA PHE A 241 5.10 16.12 -8.34
C PHE A 241 6.46 16.05 -7.63
N LYS A 242 7.05 14.85 -7.54
CA LYS A 242 8.32 14.61 -6.85
C LYS A 242 9.47 15.46 -7.39
N ARG A 243 9.48 15.79 -8.68
CA ARG A 243 10.49 16.68 -9.29
C ARG A 243 10.45 18.11 -8.71
N ASN A 244 9.30 18.54 -8.19
CA ASN A 244 9.10 19.88 -7.64
C ASN A 244 9.08 19.91 -6.11
N SER A 245 9.21 18.76 -5.43
CA SER A 245 9.05 18.66 -3.98
C SER A 245 10.03 19.54 -3.20
N LEU A 246 11.28 19.67 -3.66
CA LEU A 246 12.28 20.56 -3.03
C LEU A 246 11.84 22.03 -3.03
N LEU A 247 11.21 22.49 -4.11
CA LEU A 247 10.70 23.86 -4.20
C LEU A 247 9.49 24.04 -3.29
N TYR A 248 8.59 23.05 -3.23
CA TYR A 248 7.46 23.06 -2.32
C TYR A 248 7.90 23.05 -0.86
N ASP A 249 8.90 22.25 -0.50
CA ASP A 249 9.50 22.21 0.83
C ASP A 249 10.10 23.57 1.22
N TYR A 250 10.80 24.24 0.30
CA TYR A 250 11.37 25.56 0.53
C TYR A 250 10.28 26.61 0.79
N ILE A 251 9.24 26.65 -0.04
CA ILE A 251 8.11 27.58 0.11
C ILE A 251 7.41 27.34 1.44
N LEU A 252 7.07 26.08 1.74
CA LEU A 252 6.38 25.69 2.96
C LEU A 252 7.19 26.07 4.20
N THR A 253 8.48 25.76 4.21
CA THR A 253 9.39 26.10 5.32
C THR A 253 9.47 27.62 5.52
N THR A 254 9.60 28.38 4.42
CA THR A 254 9.68 29.85 4.47
C THR A 254 8.41 30.45 5.06
N VAL A 255 7.23 30.00 4.61
CA VAL A 255 5.93 30.46 5.11
C VAL A 255 5.77 30.15 6.60
N ILE A 256 6.08 28.92 7.01
CA ILE A 256 5.96 28.50 8.41
C ILE A 256 6.88 29.33 9.32
N LEU A 257 8.13 29.57 8.90
CA LEU A 257 9.10 30.31 9.70
C LEU A 257 8.79 31.81 9.76
N LYS A 258 8.53 32.44 8.61
CA LYS A 258 8.25 33.89 8.52
C LYS A 258 7.04 34.28 9.36
N ASN A 259 5.99 33.45 9.31
CA ASN A 259 4.73 33.71 10.02
C ASN A 259 4.66 33.05 11.40
N ARG A 260 5.77 32.45 11.87
CA ARG A 260 5.89 31.81 13.20
C ARG A 260 4.74 30.84 13.49
N ILE A 261 4.30 30.08 12.48
CA ILE A 261 3.13 29.20 12.57
C ILE A 261 3.35 28.12 13.63
N THR A 262 4.54 27.52 13.65
CA THR A 262 4.93 26.56 14.68
C THR A 262 6.46 26.43 14.76
N SER A 263 6.97 26.20 15.97
CA SER A 263 8.37 25.83 16.20
C SER A 263 8.58 24.31 16.26
N ASN A 264 7.50 23.53 16.42
CA ASN A 264 7.56 22.08 16.58
C ASN A 264 7.84 21.39 15.24
N SER A 265 9.00 20.73 15.12
CA SER A 265 9.41 20.03 13.89
C SER A 265 8.46 18.92 13.48
N PHE A 266 7.90 18.16 14.44
CA PHE A 266 6.95 17.10 14.13
C PHE A 266 5.66 17.65 13.51
N ILE A 267 5.15 18.78 14.02
CA ILE A 267 3.98 19.44 13.43
C ILE A 267 4.29 19.92 12.00
N LYS A 268 5.50 20.43 11.73
CA LYS A 268 5.92 20.84 10.38
C LYS A 268 5.88 19.67 9.40
N GLU A 269 6.41 18.50 9.79
CA GLU A 269 6.39 17.30 8.95
C GLU A 269 4.96 16.81 8.68
N ILE A 270 4.07 16.88 9.67
CA ILE A 270 2.66 16.51 9.47
C ILE A 270 1.96 17.48 8.53
N ILE A 271 2.17 18.80 8.68
CA ILE A 271 1.59 19.80 7.77
C ILE A 271 2.05 19.53 6.33
N LYS A 272 3.35 19.28 6.14
CA LYS A 272 3.91 18.92 4.83
C LYS A 272 3.25 17.67 4.28
N TYR A 273 3.15 16.61 5.08
CA TYR A 273 2.53 15.36 4.66
C TYR A 273 1.06 15.54 4.26
N LEU A 274 0.25 16.19 5.11
CA LEU A 274 -1.16 16.47 4.82
C LEU A 274 -1.31 17.31 3.55
N LEU A 275 -0.43 18.30 3.34
CA LEU A 275 -0.45 19.10 2.12
C LEU A 275 -0.10 18.25 0.87
N TYR A 276 0.78 17.26 1.01
CA TYR A 276 1.10 16.33 -0.08
C TYR A 276 0.01 15.28 -0.32
N VAL A 277 -0.75 14.90 0.71
CA VAL A 277 -2.00 14.13 0.56
C VAL A 277 -3.02 14.96 -0.24
N ALA A 278 -3.18 16.24 0.11
CA ALA A 278 -4.03 17.19 -0.61
C ALA A 278 -3.56 17.51 -2.03
N CYS A 279 -2.33 17.15 -2.39
CA CYS A 279 -1.82 17.25 -3.76
C CYS A 279 -1.89 15.91 -4.50
N GLY A 280 -2.40 14.85 -3.88
CA GLY A 280 -2.44 13.51 -4.48
C GLY A 280 -1.09 12.81 -4.61
N ASP A 281 -0.03 13.32 -3.97
CA ASP A 281 1.30 12.71 -4.00
C ASP A 281 1.48 11.65 -2.91
N GLN A 282 1.02 11.95 -1.69
CA GLN A 282 1.07 11.03 -0.56
C GLN A 282 -0.29 10.35 -0.36
N SER A 283 -0.23 9.11 0.13
CA SER A 283 -1.44 8.36 0.46
C SER A 283 -1.94 8.74 1.85
N ALA A 284 -3.25 8.75 2.05
CA ALA A 284 -3.86 8.55 3.36
C ALA A 284 -4.63 7.22 3.31
N TYR A 285 -5.66 7.02 4.12
CA TYR A 285 -6.41 5.76 4.14
C TYR A 285 -7.88 5.96 3.83
N MET A 286 -8.48 5.01 3.14
CA MET A 286 -9.91 5.00 2.84
C MET A 286 -10.50 3.63 3.20
N PRO A 287 -11.76 3.57 3.64
CA PRO A 287 -12.47 2.30 3.79
C PRO A 287 -12.57 1.57 2.43
N SER A 288 -12.17 0.31 2.38
CA SER A 288 -12.18 -0.48 1.14
C SER A 288 -13.51 -1.19 0.89
N LEU A 289 -14.02 -1.05 -0.33
CA LEU A 289 -15.28 -1.63 -0.77
C LEU A 289 -15.14 -2.79 -1.77
N CYS A 290 -13.91 -3.13 -2.18
CA CYS A 290 -13.65 -4.17 -3.18
C CYS A 290 -12.50 -5.09 -2.79
N GLU A 291 -12.42 -6.22 -3.48
CA GLU A 291 -11.40 -7.25 -3.30
C GLU A 291 -10.07 -6.90 -4.00
N ALA A 292 -9.94 -5.75 -4.67
CA ALA A 292 -8.75 -5.45 -5.49
C ALA A 292 -7.43 -5.46 -4.70
N ASN A 293 -7.48 -5.17 -3.39
CA ASN A 293 -6.32 -4.99 -2.52
C ASN A 293 -5.97 -6.23 -1.69
N ALA A 294 -6.96 -7.07 -1.39
CA ALA A 294 -6.88 -8.21 -0.47
C ALA A 294 -8.19 -9.03 -0.57
N PRO A 295 -8.22 -10.27 -0.05
CA PRO A 295 -9.46 -11.03 0.15
C PRO A 295 -10.27 -10.46 1.35
N ILE A 296 -10.75 -9.22 1.20
CA ILE A 296 -11.38 -8.41 2.24
C ILE A 296 -12.62 -9.09 2.82
N SER A 297 -13.52 -9.58 1.98
CA SER A 297 -14.76 -10.21 2.46
C SER A 297 -14.46 -11.46 3.29
N PHE A 298 -13.51 -12.28 2.83
CA PHE A 298 -13.06 -13.47 3.55
C PHE A 298 -12.41 -13.12 4.90
N LEU A 299 -11.51 -12.14 4.93
CA LEU A 299 -10.85 -11.72 6.17
C LEU A 299 -11.84 -11.05 7.14
N ARG A 300 -12.76 -10.23 6.64
CA ARG A 300 -13.82 -9.60 7.45
C ARG A 300 -14.67 -10.67 8.14
N ASN A 301 -15.16 -11.65 7.39
CA ASN A 301 -15.96 -12.75 7.94
C ASN A 301 -15.14 -13.58 8.93
N THR A 302 -13.85 -13.79 8.67
CA THR A 302 -12.95 -14.44 9.62
C THR A 302 -12.88 -13.71 10.97
N TYR A 303 -12.80 -12.37 10.96
CA TYR A 303 -12.80 -11.58 12.19
C TYR A 303 -14.16 -11.54 12.90
N ILE A 304 -15.26 -11.66 12.16
CA ILE A 304 -16.60 -11.77 12.76
C ILE A 304 -16.79 -13.16 13.39
N GLU A 305 -16.52 -14.21 12.63
CA GLU A 305 -16.91 -15.58 12.99
C GLU A 305 -15.89 -16.28 13.88
N VAL A 306 -14.59 -16.03 13.69
CA VAL A 306 -13.53 -16.74 14.41
C VAL A 306 -12.95 -15.86 15.52
N TYR A 307 -12.56 -14.63 15.19
CA TYR A 307 -12.07 -13.68 16.20
C TYR A 307 -13.19 -13.23 17.16
N LYS A 308 -14.47 -13.31 16.75
CA LYS A 308 -15.62 -12.84 17.53
C LYS A 308 -15.50 -11.35 17.85
N SER A 309 -15.29 -10.56 16.81
CA SER A 309 -15.27 -9.11 16.92
C SER A 309 -16.59 -8.57 17.49
N GLU A 310 -16.50 -7.61 18.42
CA GLU A 310 -17.65 -6.89 18.98
C GLU A 310 -18.09 -5.73 18.09
N SER A 311 -17.16 -5.20 17.29
CA SER A 311 -17.40 -4.13 16.33
C SER A 311 -17.29 -4.64 14.90
N THR A 312 -17.97 -3.95 13.98
CA THR A 312 -17.82 -4.14 12.53
C THR A 312 -16.33 -4.02 12.17
N PRO A 313 -15.71 -5.06 11.59
CA PRO A 313 -14.36 -4.96 11.04
C PRO A 313 -14.36 -4.12 9.77
N ILE A 314 -13.87 -2.88 9.85
CA ILE A 314 -13.76 -1.98 8.70
C ILE A 314 -12.36 -2.11 8.13
N PHE A 315 -12.24 -2.49 6.86
CA PHE A 315 -10.95 -2.56 6.18
C PHE A 315 -10.55 -1.20 5.64
N MET A 316 -9.35 -0.76 5.98
CA MET A 316 -8.74 0.48 5.49
C MET A 316 -7.59 0.14 4.56
N VAL A 317 -7.49 0.88 3.46
CA VAL A 317 -6.46 0.71 2.43
C VAL A 317 -5.81 2.07 2.12
N PRO A 318 -4.52 2.13 1.79
CA PRO A 318 -3.89 3.36 1.35
C PRO A 318 -4.55 3.88 0.07
N HIS A 319 -4.81 5.18 0.00
CA HIS A 319 -5.49 5.83 -1.10
C HIS A 319 -4.91 7.23 -1.33
N LYS A 320 -4.74 7.61 -2.61
CA LYS A 320 -4.33 8.96 -3.01
C LYS A 320 -5.51 9.66 -3.66
N LEU A 321 -5.79 10.87 -3.21
CA LEU A 321 -6.76 11.73 -3.87
C LEU A 321 -6.26 12.06 -5.29
N VAL A 322 -7.08 11.83 -6.30
CA VAL A 322 -6.91 12.45 -7.62
C VAL A 322 -7.21 13.95 -7.49
N PRO A 323 -6.22 14.83 -7.71
CA PRO A 323 -6.38 16.25 -7.45
C PRO A 323 -7.54 16.87 -8.21
N PHE A 324 -8.43 17.56 -7.48
CA PHE A 324 -9.60 18.27 -7.98
C PHE A 324 -10.68 17.40 -8.66
N GLU A 325 -10.50 16.08 -8.73
CA GLU A 325 -11.48 15.15 -9.29
C GLU A 325 -12.11 14.25 -8.22
N SER A 326 -11.41 14.03 -7.11
CA SER A 326 -11.89 13.16 -6.05
C SER A 326 -13.04 13.78 -5.28
N THR A 327 -14.13 13.03 -5.14
CA THR A 327 -15.25 13.33 -4.23
C THR A 327 -15.15 12.55 -2.91
N GLU A 328 -14.14 11.69 -2.80
CA GLU A 328 -13.91 10.79 -1.66
C GLU A 328 -13.27 11.54 -0.49
N THR A 329 -13.51 11.02 0.72
CA THR A 329 -12.81 11.47 1.93
C THR A 329 -11.73 10.45 2.29
N VAL A 330 -10.53 10.94 2.58
CA VAL A 330 -9.43 10.11 3.08
C VAL A 330 -9.11 10.47 4.52
N TYR A 331 -8.57 9.49 5.24
CA TYR A 331 -8.33 9.55 6.67
C TYR A 331 -6.86 9.31 6.98
N TYR A 332 -6.29 10.24 7.72
CA TYR A 332 -4.94 10.15 8.21
C TYR A 332 -4.96 10.03 9.73
N SER A 333 -4.11 9.19 10.32
CA SER A 333 -4.04 9.03 11.78
C SER A 333 -2.60 9.14 12.28
N LEU A 334 -2.41 9.94 13.33
CA LEU A 334 -1.13 10.03 14.04
C LEU A 334 -0.73 8.70 14.70
N ASN A 335 -1.68 7.81 14.93
CA ASN A 335 -1.44 6.48 15.49
C ASN A 335 -1.04 5.44 14.44
N LYS A 336 -1.03 5.79 13.15
CA LYS A 336 -0.43 4.96 12.11
C LYS A 336 1.05 5.32 11.97
N ASP A 337 1.90 4.30 11.94
CA ASP A 337 3.36 4.45 11.96
C ASP A 337 3.93 4.72 10.56
N ASP A 338 3.46 5.81 9.94
CA ASP A 338 3.89 6.19 8.58
C ASP A 338 5.09 7.15 8.58
N PHE A 339 5.56 7.59 9.76
CA PHE A 339 6.63 8.59 9.91
C PHE A 339 7.87 8.00 10.56
N LEU A 340 9.01 8.22 9.91
CA LEU A 340 10.33 7.90 10.45
C LEU A 340 10.69 8.73 11.70
N PHE A 341 10.07 9.90 11.89
CA PHE A 341 10.43 10.86 12.95
C PHE A 341 9.31 11.11 13.97
N LYS A 342 8.41 10.15 14.16
CA LYS A 342 7.36 10.23 15.18
C LYS A 342 7.98 10.23 16.59
N PRO A 343 7.61 11.18 17.47
CA PRO A 343 8.08 11.17 18.85
C PRO A 343 7.69 9.86 19.57
N ASN A 344 8.61 9.30 20.36
CA ASN A 344 8.38 8.07 21.12
C ASN A 344 7.19 8.17 22.08
N GLN A 345 6.89 9.37 22.56
CA GLN A 345 5.76 9.64 23.45
C GLN A 345 5.07 10.93 23.04
N ILE A 346 3.74 10.85 22.90
CA ILE A 346 2.86 12.00 22.71
C ILE A 346 2.06 12.15 23.99
N SER A 347 2.35 13.18 24.78
CA SER A 347 1.74 13.38 26.11
C SER A 347 0.25 13.73 26.05
N ASN A 348 -0.16 14.50 25.03
CA ASN A 348 -1.57 14.85 24.83
C ASN A 348 -1.89 14.91 23.33
N LEU A 349 -2.42 13.80 22.80
CA LEU A 349 -2.75 13.66 21.38
C LEU A 349 -3.85 14.65 20.94
N ASN A 350 -4.75 15.03 21.84
CA ASN A 350 -5.88 15.91 21.55
C ASN A 350 -5.37 17.33 21.31
N LYS A 351 -4.56 17.82 22.26
CA LYS A 351 -3.90 19.13 22.14
C LYS A 351 -3.05 19.17 20.87
N LEU A 352 -2.25 18.13 20.63
CA LEU A 352 -1.44 18.04 19.42
C LEU A 352 -2.29 18.06 18.14
N SER A 353 -3.42 17.35 18.11
CA SER A 353 -4.31 17.32 16.93
C SER A 353 -4.89 18.70 16.63
N GLN A 354 -5.28 19.44 17.68
CA GLN A 354 -5.76 20.82 17.53
C GLN A 354 -4.66 21.77 17.07
N GLU A 355 -3.46 21.66 17.64
CA GLU A 355 -2.29 22.44 17.20
C GLU A 355 -1.98 22.18 15.72
N ILE A 356 -2.05 20.93 15.26
CA ILE A 356 -1.87 20.56 13.85
C ILE A 356 -2.97 21.19 12.98
N LYS A 357 -4.26 21.09 13.35
CA LYS A 357 -5.36 21.67 12.55
C LYS A 357 -5.21 23.19 12.42
N ILE A 358 -4.92 23.88 13.52
CA ILE A 358 -4.68 25.33 13.53
C ILE A 358 -3.47 25.67 12.65
N ALA A 359 -2.34 25.00 12.85
CA ALA A 359 -1.11 25.27 12.11
C ALA A 359 -1.25 24.94 10.60
N PHE A 360 -2.00 23.89 10.25
CA PHE A 360 -2.33 23.56 8.87
C PHE A 360 -3.20 24.65 8.24
N THR A 361 -4.27 25.06 8.91
CA THR A 361 -5.20 26.10 8.42
C THR A 361 -4.49 27.44 8.21
N ASN A 362 -3.66 27.84 9.18
CA ASN A 362 -2.83 29.05 9.07
C ASN A 362 -1.83 28.92 7.93
N THR A 363 -1.20 27.76 7.75
CA THR A 363 -0.31 27.51 6.61
C THR A 363 -1.03 27.68 5.28
N LEU A 364 -2.25 27.15 5.13
CA LEU A 364 -3.03 27.31 3.90
C LEU A 364 -3.38 28.80 3.65
N HIS A 365 -3.81 29.51 4.69
CA HIS A 365 -4.11 30.94 4.63
C HIS A 365 -2.90 31.76 4.16
N GLU A 366 -1.74 31.52 4.76
CA GLU A 366 -0.51 32.24 4.45
C GLU A 366 0.04 31.90 3.06
N LEU A 367 -0.03 30.62 2.65
CA LEU A 367 0.33 30.21 1.29
C LEU A 367 -0.55 30.89 0.25
N LYS A 368 -1.86 31.02 0.53
CA LYS A 368 -2.80 31.72 -0.35
C LYS A 368 -2.47 33.21 -0.45
N SER A 369 -2.16 33.83 0.68
CA SER A 369 -1.82 35.26 0.79
C SER A 369 -0.49 35.64 0.15
N CYS A 370 0.44 34.68 0.01
CA CYS A 370 1.71 34.92 -0.65
C CYS A 370 1.58 35.09 -2.18
N GLU A 371 0.48 34.64 -2.79
CA GLU A 371 0.27 34.62 -4.25
C GLU A 371 1.42 33.97 -5.05
N ILE A 372 2.24 33.15 -4.40
CA ILE A 372 3.34 32.44 -5.04
C ILE A 372 2.76 31.22 -5.75
N ALA A 373 3.13 31.09 -7.04
CA ALA A 373 2.86 29.90 -7.82
C ALA A 373 1.36 29.56 -7.92
N THR A 374 0.51 30.57 -8.14
CA THR A 374 -0.97 30.47 -8.17
C THR A 374 -1.53 29.42 -9.14
N ASN A 375 -0.77 29.08 -10.19
CA ASN A 375 -1.14 28.06 -11.17
C ASN A 375 -0.67 26.65 -10.81
N THR A 376 -0.04 26.44 -9.66
CA THR A 376 0.48 25.13 -9.25
C THR A 376 -0.56 24.28 -8.53
N LEU A 377 -0.31 22.97 -8.54
CA LEU A 377 -1.06 21.98 -7.77
C LEU A 377 -1.08 22.36 -6.29
N LEU A 378 0.09 22.67 -5.73
CA LEU A 378 0.26 23.08 -4.33
C LEU A 378 -0.67 24.24 -3.97
N TYR A 379 -0.62 25.34 -4.73
CA TYR A 379 -1.46 26.51 -4.47
C TYR A 379 -2.95 26.21 -4.59
N LYS A 380 -3.36 25.52 -5.65
CA LYS A 380 -4.77 25.19 -5.85
C LYS A 380 -5.30 24.30 -4.73
N SER A 381 -4.52 23.32 -4.28
CA SER A 381 -4.86 22.45 -3.16
C SER A 381 -5.10 23.23 -1.84
N THR A 382 -4.45 24.38 -1.62
CA THR A 382 -4.70 25.18 -0.40
C THR A 382 -6.10 25.78 -0.35
N SER A 383 -6.75 25.98 -1.50
CA SER A 383 -8.06 26.63 -1.57
C SER A 383 -9.23 25.66 -1.54
N VAL A 384 -8.98 24.38 -1.81
CA VAL A 384 -10.03 23.36 -1.92
C VAL A 384 -9.96 22.30 -0.85
N THR A 385 -8.92 22.26 -0.02
CA THR A 385 -8.77 21.18 0.95
C THR A 385 -9.45 21.55 2.25
N GLU A 386 -10.37 20.70 2.68
CA GLU A 386 -10.93 20.74 4.03
C GLU A 386 -10.21 19.71 4.90
N LEU A 387 -9.75 20.14 6.08
CA LEU A 387 -9.17 19.27 7.10
C LEU A 387 -10.06 19.33 8.34
N ASP A 388 -10.58 18.18 8.76
CA ASP A 388 -11.33 18.07 10.00
C ASP A 388 -10.74 17.02 10.95
N ILE A 389 -10.95 17.20 12.25
CA ILE A 389 -10.46 16.31 13.29
C ILE A 389 -11.54 15.30 13.62
N ASN A 390 -11.25 14.03 13.35
CA ASN A 390 -12.08 12.89 13.73
C ASN A 390 -11.52 12.27 15.00
N HIS A 391 -11.59 13.01 16.11
CA HIS A 391 -11.00 12.59 17.37
C HIS A 391 -12.09 12.33 18.40
N ARG A 392 -11.98 11.20 19.12
CA ARG A 392 -12.83 10.95 20.28
C ARG A 392 -12.36 11.81 21.46
N TRP A 393 -13.07 12.89 21.77
CA TRP A 393 -12.86 13.55 23.06
C TRP A 393 -13.17 12.56 24.17
N ASN A 394 -12.28 12.42 25.16
CA ASN A 394 -12.57 11.71 26.40
C ASN A 394 -13.68 12.46 27.15
N GLY A 395 -14.93 12.30 26.71
CA GLY A 395 -16.11 12.61 27.49
C GLY A 395 -16.27 11.55 28.58
N SER A 396 -16.85 11.93 29.71
CA SER A 396 -17.30 10.99 30.72
C SER A 396 -18.15 9.89 30.08
N PRO A 397 -18.18 8.66 30.65
CA PRO A 397 -18.99 7.56 30.11
C PRO A 397 -20.51 7.85 30.03
N SER A 398 -20.95 9.00 30.53
CA SER A 398 -22.30 9.54 30.41
C SER A 398 -22.58 10.33 29.12
N ASP A 399 -21.56 10.77 28.38
CA ASP A 399 -21.73 11.47 27.10
C ASP A 399 -22.00 10.44 25.99
N ASN A 400 -23.27 10.05 25.90
CA ASN A 400 -23.85 9.18 24.88
C ASN A 400 -23.85 9.79 23.46
N ASN A 401 -22.92 10.69 23.13
CA ASN A 401 -22.73 11.16 21.75
C ASN A 401 -21.93 10.12 20.96
N GLN A 402 -22.50 8.92 20.86
CA GLN A 402 -22.05 7.83 19.98
C GLN A 402 -22.23 8.18 18.48
N SER A 403 -22.81 9.34 18.17
CA SER A 403 -23.33 9.75 16.85
C SER A 403 -22.66 10.97 16.21
N SER A 404 -21.55 11.52 16.73
CA SER A 404 -21.07 12.87 16.33
C SER A 404 -19.74 12.94 15.57
N LEU A 405 -19.15 11.82 15.13
CA LEU A 405 -17.93 11.86 14.31
C LEU A 405 -18.29 11.76 12.83
N SER A 406 -17.88 12.75 12.04
CA SER A 406 -18.09 12.80 10.58
C SER A 406 -17.49 11.58 9.87
N PHE A 407 -16.45 10.96 10.43
CA PHE A 407 -15.92 9.66 10.02
C PHE A 407 -17.04 8.62 9.82
N PHE A 408 -17.95 8.47 10.79
CA PHE A 408 -19.00 7.46 10.69
C PHE A 408 -20.14 7.86 9.75
N GLU A 409 -20.21 9.10 9.30
CA GLU A 409 -21.19 9.54 8.29
C GLU A 409 -20.74 9.21 6.86
N ASP A 410 -19.48 8.79 6.68
CA ASP A 410 -18.94 8.39 5.39
C ASP A 410 -19.75 7.22 4.78
N PRO A 411 -20.28 7.36 3.55
CA PRO A 411 -20.98 6.29 2.85
C PRO A 411 -20.19 4.98 2.78
N ASN A 412 -18.87 5.05 2.59
CA ASN A 412 -18.00 3.87 2.48
C ASN A 412 -17.85 3.12 3.82
N ILE A 413 -18.09 3.79 4.94
CA ILE A 413 -18.15 3.16 6.27
C ILE A 413 -19.51 2.55 6.52
N GLN A 414 -20.57 3.26 6.17
CA GLN A 414 -21.94 2.76 6.31
C GLN A 414 -22.17 1.49 5.47
N LEU A 415 -21.62 1.43 4.26
CA LEU A 415 -21.68 0.24 3.40
C LEU A 415 -20.95 -0.98 3.98
N GLN A 416 -19.96 -0.77 4.85
CA GLN A 416 -19.27 -1.87 5.53
C GLN A 416 -19.93 -2.28 6.85
N LYS A 417 -20.88 -1.50 7.37
CA LYS A 417 -21.54 -1.77 8.65
C LYS A 417 -22.31 -3.08 8.60
N VAL A 418 -21.96 -3.99 9.50
CA VAL A 418 -22.70 -5.24 9.68
C VAL A 418 -23.82 -4.98 10.67
N SER A 419 -25.07 -5.23 10.29
CA SER A 419 -26.26 -4.84 11.07
C SER A 419 -26.27 -5.34 12.52
N ALA A 420 -25.66 -6.50 12.79
CA ALA A 420 -25.58 -7.11 14.12
C ALA A 420 -24.42 -6.58 14.99
N LEU A 421 -23.50 -5.78 14.43
CA LEU A 421 -22.30 -5.31 15.11
C LEU A 421 -22.27 -3.79 15.24
N GLN A 422 -21.71 -3.31 16.34
CA GLN A 422 -21.51 -1.88 16.57
C GLN A 422 -20.38 -1.33 15.69
N LEU A 423 -20.32 -0.01 15.50
CA LEU A 423 -19.18 0.61 14.82
C LEU A 423 -17.93 0.58 15.72
N PRO A 424 -16.70 0.54 15.16
CA PRO A 424 -15.46 0.50 15.92
C PRO A 424 -15.08 1.87 16.51
N ILE A 425 -15.97 2.46 17.32
CA ILE A 425 -15.87 3.81 17.91
C ILE A 425 -14.64 3.99 18.82
N ASN A 426 -14.09 2.89 19.35
CA ASN A 426 -12.93 2.90 20.24
C ASN A 426 -11.62 2.53 19.52
N SER A 427 -11.62 2.48 18.19
CA SER A 427 -10.41 2.18 17.42
C SER A 427 -9.32 3.21 17.72
N GLN A 428 -8.10 2.72 17.96
CA GLN A 428 -6.91 3.56 18.16
C GLN A 428 -6.63 4.48 16.97
N PHE A 429 -7.08 4.11 15.77
CA PHE A 429 -6.93 4.93 14.57
C PHE A 429 -7.66 6.28 14.70
N LEU A 430 -8.83 6.30 15.36
CA LEU A 430 -9.64 7.51 15.55
C LEU A 430 -9.03 8.45 16.59
N SER A 431 -8.13 7.95 17.44
CA SER A 431 -7.35 8.82 18.31
C SER A 431 -6.29 9.54 17.46
N GLY A 432 -6.51 10.82 17.21
CA GLY A 432 -5.61 11.66 16.39
C GLY A 432 -5.82 11.47 14.90
N CYS A 433 -7.06 11.18 14.50
CA CYS A 433 -7.45 11.07 13.10
C CYS A 433 -7.86 12.42 12.52
N PHE A 434 -7.50 12.64 11.26
CA PHE A 434 -7.92 13.74 10.44
C PHE A 434 -8.63 13.21 9.20
N SER A 435 -9.77 13.81 8.83
CA SER A 435 -10.36 13.61 7.51
C SER A 435 -9.92 14.72 6.57
N MET A 436 -9.69 14.34 5.32
CA MET A 436 -9.36 15.25 4.24
C MET A 436 -10.25 14.98 3.03
N LYS A 437 -10.79 16.04 2.45
CA LYS A 437 -11.58 16.00 1.22
C LYS A 437 -11.42 17.31 0.45
N TYR A 438 -11.75 17.28 -0.85
CA TYR A 438 -11.88 18.51 -1.62
C TYR A 438 -13.27 19.12 -1.43
N LEU A 439 -13.34 20.44 -1.33
CA LEU A 439 -14.56 21.23 -1.44
C LEU A 439 -15.05 21.15 -2.90
N ASN A 440 -16.36 20.99 -3.10
CA ASN A 440 -17.05 20.68 -4.38
C ASN A 440 -16.91 21.74 -5.51
N GLN A 441 -15.78 22.42 -5.67
CA GLN A 441 -15.69 23.65 -6.46
C GLN A 441 -14.38 23.83 -7.24
N PHE A 442 -13.93 22.82 -7.99
CA PHE A 442 -12.99 23.12 -9.08
C PHE A 442 -13.47 22.52 -10.39
N ASN A 443 -14.05 23.38 -11.24
CA ASN A 443 -14.09 23.12 -12.67
C ASN A 443 -12.65 23.16 -13.17
N VAL A 444 -12.01 22.01 -13.29
CA VAL A 444 -10.72 21.90 -13.96
C VAL A 444 -10.97 22.31 -15.41
N HIS A 445 -10.57 23.53 -15.78
CA HIS A 445 -10.40 23.87 -17.18
C HIS A 445 -9.31 22.94 -17.72
N LYS A 446 -9.72 21.82 -18.33
CA LYS A 446 -8.83 20.98 -19.13
C LYS A 446 -8.25 21.89 -20.21
N LYS A 447 -6.94 22.10 -20.15
CA LYS A 447 -6.19 22.72 -21.25
C LYS A 447 -6.00 21.71 -22.36
#